data_AF-A0A2D5IR25-F1
#
_entry.id   AF-A0A2D5IR25-F1
#
_cell.length_a   1.000
_cell.length_b   1.000
_cell.length_c   1.000
_cell.angle_alpha   90.00
_cell.angle_beta   90.00
_cell.angle_gamma   90.00
#
_symmetry.space_group_name_H-M   'P 1'
#
loop_
_entity.id
_entity.type
_entity.pdbx_description
1 polymer ?
#
loop_
_entity_poly.entity_id
_entity_poly.type
_entity_poly.pdbx_seq_one_letter_code
_entity_poly.pdbx_strand_id
1 'polypeptide(L)' 'MMLLGGCDPIIDIGGAFFPGWIFAALGGLAGMLVVRQVLHWTGIEQHLLFRGFAYLGLFVAITVLLWYAFFLT' A
#
# COMPACT_ATOMS: atom_id res chain seq x y z
N MET A 1 15.97 25.46 -3.50
CA MET A 1 15.50 24.67 -4.67
C MET A 1 15.32 23.24 -4.21
N MET A 2 14.08 22.76 -4.28
CA MET A 2 13.66 21.36 -4.13
C MET A 2 14.24 20.54 -2.96
N LEU A 3 13.61 20.69 -1.80
CA LEU A 3 13.50 19.65 -0.78
C LEU A 3 12.61 18.50 -1.31
N LEU A 4 13.01 17.83 -2.40
CA LEU A 4 12.49 16.50 -2.70
C LEU A 4 13.39 15.51 -1.97
N GLY A 5 13.02 15.17 -0.73
CA GLY A 5 13.51 13.99 -0.01
C GLY A 5 12.98 12.72 -0.69
N GLY A 6 13.31 12.55 -1.97
CA GLY A 6 12.97 11.42 -2.83
C GLY A 6 14.23 10.66 -3.23
N CYS A 7 15.17 10.48 -2.31
CA CYS A 7 16.12 9.38 -2.45
C CYS A 7 15.33 8.14 -2.06
N ASP A 8 14.98 7.31 -3.04
CA ASP A 8 14.29 6.06 -2.81
C ASP A 8 15.09 5.22 -1.80
N PRO A 9 14.55 4.95 -0.60
CA PRO A 9 15.24 4.17 0.40
C PRO A 9 15.53 2.79 -0.19
N ILE A 10 16.80 2.48 -0.36
CA ILE A 10 17.27 1.17 -0.78
C ILE A 10 17.51 0.32 0.47
N ILE A 11 16.85 -0.84 0.52
CA ILE A 11 16.99 -1.83 1.58
C ILE A 11 17.91 -2.92 1.06
N ASP A 12 19.05 -3.14 1.73
CA ASP A 12 19.96 -4.25 1.48
C ASP A 12 19.50 -5.50 2.26
N ILE A 13 19.18 -6.56 1.54
CA ILE A 13 18.86 -7.88 2.09
C ILE A 13 19.83 -8.89 1.51
N GLY A 14 20.86 -9.26 2.27
CA GLY A 14 21.83 -10.28 1.88
C GLY A 14 22.68 -9.91 0.65
N GLY A 15 22.96 -8.62 0.47
CA GLY A 15 23.69 -8.08 -0.69
C GLY A 15 22.80 -7.73 -1.89
N ALA A 16 21.48 -7.91 -1.77
CA ALA A 16 20.51 -7.52 -2.80
C ALA A 16 19.81 -6.21 -2.41
N PHE A 17 19.80 -5.25 -3.34
CA PHE A 17 19.26 -3.92 -3.12
C PHE A 17 17.81 -3.83 -3.62
N PHE A 18 16.86 -3.69 -2.69
CA PHE A 18 15.44 -3.56 -3.01
C PHE A 18 14.95 -2.14 -2.73
N PRO A 19 14.14 -1.56 -3.64
CA PRO A 19 13.44 -0.32 -3.35
C PRO A 19 12.48 -0.48 -2.17
N GLY A 20 12.51 0.46 -1.22
CA GLY A 20 11.63 0.46 -0.06
C GLY A 20 10.15 0.45 -0.42
N TRP A 21 9.78 1.02 -1.57
CA TRP A 21 8.37 1.17 -1.96
C TRP A 21 7.74 -0.17 -2.29
N ILE A 22 8.54 -1.17 -2.64
CA ILE A 22 8.09 -2.55 -2.84
C ILE A 22 7.52 -3.10 -1.54
N PHE A 23 8.15 -2.84 -0.39
CA PHE A 23 7.65 -3.31 0.90
C PHE A 23 6.34 -2.62 1.29
N ALA A 24 6.24 -1.30 1.04
CA ALA A 24 5.01 -0.56 1.24
C ALA A 24 3.87 -1.07 0.33
N ALA A 25 4.17 -1.35 -0.94
CA ALA A 25 3.20 -1.91 -1.90
C ALA A 25 2.77 -3.33 -1.53
N LEU A 26 3.70 -4.19 -1.08
CA LEU A 26 3.38 -5.54 -0.59
C LEU A 26 2.49 -5.47 0.66
N GLY A 27 2.82 -4.59 1.61
CA GLY A 27 1.97 -4.35 2.78
C GLY A 27 0.61 -3.78 2.40
N GLY A 28 0.56 -2.87 1.42
CA GLY A 28 -0.68 -2.33 0.85
C GLY A 28 -1.56 -3.40 0.22
N LEU A 29 -0.96 -4.35 -0.49
CA LEU A 29 -1.64 -5.50 -1.08
C LEU A 29 -2.24 -6.39 0.01
N ALA A 30 -1.44 -6.73 1.03
CA ALA A 30 -1.90 -7.52 2.16
C ALA A 30 -3.05 -6.83 2.90
N GLY A 31 -2.94 -5.52 3.18
CA GLY A 31 -3.99 -4.73 3.81
C GLY A 31 -5.27 -4.67 2.98
N MET A 32 -5.16 -4.46 1.67
CA MET A 32 -6.30 -4.48 0.74
C MET A 32 -7.01 -5.84 0.76
N LEU A 33 -6.28 -6.96 0.79
CA LEU A 33 -6.87 -8.30 0.87
C LEU A 33 -7.60 -8.52 2.20
N VAL A 34 -7.02 -8.08 3.32
CA VAL A 34 -7.67 -8.15 4.64
C VAL A 34 -8.97 -7.36 4.65
N VAL A 35 -8.95 -6.12 4.17
CA VAL A 35 -10.14 -5.27 4.12
C VAL A 35 -11.18 -5.87 3.16
N ARG A 36 -10.77 -6.38 2.00
CA ARG A 36 -11.67 -7.11 1.09
C ARG A 36 -12.34 -8.29 1.77
N GLN A 37 -11.61 -9.08 2.54
CA GLN A 37 -12.16 -10.19 3.30
C GLN A 37 -13.19 -9.70 4.34
N VAL A 38 -12.89 -8.62 5.06
CA VAL A 38 -13.82 -8.00 6.02
C VAL A 38 -15.09 -7.48 5.32
N LEU A 39 -14.97 -6.85 4.15
CA LEU A 39 -16.13 -6.41 3.37
C LEU A 39 -16.99 -7.57 2.88
N HIS A 40 -16.36 -8.67 2.48
CA HIS A 40 -17.08 -9.88 2.10
C HIS A 40 -17.86 -10.47 3.29
N TRP A 41 -17.25 -10.50 4.47
CA TRP A 41 -17.90 -10.99 5.69
C TRP A 41 -19.07 -10.11 6.15
N THR A 42 -18.95 -8.80 5.96
CA THR A 42 -20.01 -7.84 6.33
C THR A 42 -21.14 -7.73 5.30
N GLY A 43 -21.03 -8.40 4.15
CA GLY A 43 -22.07 -8.41 3.11
C GLY A 43 -22.26 -7.08 2.37
N ILE A 44 -21.38 -6.10 2.60
CA ILE A 44 -21.47 -4.75 2.05
C ILE A 44 -21.14 -4.74 0.54
N GLU A 45 -20.52 -5.80 0.02
CA GLU A 45 -20.10 -5.91 -1.38
C GLU A 45 -21.22 -5.66 -2.40
N GLN A 46 -22.48 -5.92 -2.05
CA GLN A 46 -23.64 -5.70 -2.92
C GLN A 46 -23.93 -4.22 -3.20
N HIS A 47 -23.44 -3.30 -2.37
CA HIS A 47 -23.67 -1.86 -2.51
C HIS A 47 -22.51 -1.14 -3.21
N LEU A 48 -21.40 -1.83 -3.51
CA LEU A 48 -20.27 -1.23 -4.22
C LEU A 48 -20.50 -1.30 -5.74
N LEU A 49 -21.01 -0.20 -6.32
CA LEU A 49 -21.20 -0.05 -7.77
C LEU A 49 -19.90 -0.21 -8.58
N PHE A 50 -18.76 0.26 -8.06
CA PHE A 50 -17.45 0.19 -8.71
C PHE A 50 -16.40 -0.51 -7.83
N ARG A 51 -16.58 -1.81 -7.60
CA ARG A 51 -15.67 -2.64 -6.78
C ARG A 51 -14.20 -2.49 -7.20
N GLY A 52 -13.90 -2.53 -8.49
CA GLY A 52 -12.51 -2.42 -8.98
C GLY A 52 -11.83 -1.10 -8.56
N PHE A 53 -12.51 0.03 -8.74
CA PHE A 53 -11.97 1.35 -8.39
C PHE A 53 -11.86 1.56 -6.88
N ALA A 54 -12.85 1.09 -6.11
CA ALA A 54 -12.82 1.19 -4.65
C ALA A 54 -11.65 0.40 -4.07
N TYR A 55 -11.44 -0.83 -4.53
CA TYR A 55 -10.35 -1.67 -4.07
C TYR A 55 -8.98 -1.16 -4.53
N LEU A 56 -8.87 -0.62 -5.75
CA LEU A 56 -7.63 0.04 -6.22
C LEU A 56 -7.31 1.28 -5.40
N GLY A 57 -8.29 2.14 -5.14
CA GLY A 57 -8.11 3.32 -4.29
C GLY A 57 -7.68 2.95 -2.87
N LEU A 58 -8.28 1.91 -2.31
CA LEU A 58 -7.91 1.37 -1.01
C LEU A 58 -6.47 0.83 -0.99
N PHE A 59 -6.08 0.07 -2.01
CA PHE A 59 -4.71 -0.41 -2.16
C PHE A 59 -3.70 0.74 -2.17
N VAL A 60 -3.95 1.76 -3.00
CA VAL A 60 -3.08 2.94 -3.09
C VAL A 60 -3.04 3.67 -1.74
N ALA A 61 -4.18 3.88 -1.10
CA ALA A 61 -4.26 4.57 0.20
C ALA A 61 -3.45 3.86 1.29
N ILE A 62 -3.58 2.53 1.42
CA ILE A 62 -2.83 1.74 2.40
C ILE A 62 -1.33 1.75 2.04
N THR A 63 -1.00 1.58 0.76
CA THR A 63 0.40 1.63 0.29
C THR A 63 1.06 2.96 0.64
N VAL A 64 0.38 4.08 0.38
CA VAL A 64 0.88 5.43 0.68
C VAL A 64 0.96 5.67 2.19
N LEU A 65 0.00 5.18 2.97
CA LEU A 65 0.06 5.25 4.44
C LEU A 65 1.26 4.50 5.01
N LEU A 66 1.50 3.28 4.54
CA LEU A 66 2.67 2.48 4.94
C LEU A 66 3.97 3.17 4.51
N TRP A 67 3.99 3.72 3.29
CA TRP A 67 5.13 4.49 2.80
C TRP A 67 5.47 5.66 3.72
N TYR A 68 4.46 6.47 4.06
CA TYR A 68 4.62 7.60 4.98
C TYR A 68 5.08 7.14 6.37
N ALA A 69 4.48 6.08 6.91
CA ALA A 69 4.79 5.59 8.24
C ALA A 69 6.22 5.05 8.36
N PHE A 70 6.72 4.34 7.35
CA PHE A 70 8.02 3.67 7.41
C PHE A 70 9.19 4.47 6.82
N PHE A 71 8.95 5.35 5.85
CA PHE A 71 10.03 5.97 5.07
C PHE A 71 10.07 7.50 5.15
N LEU A 72 9.07 8.14 5.74
CA LEU A 72 9.08 9.59 5.98
C LEU A 72 9.46 9.97 7.42
N THR A 73 9.73 8.99 8.30
CA THR A 73 10.20 9.20 9.67
C THR A 73 11.70 9.05 9.77
#